data_AF-A0AAE9J8F6-F1
#
_entry.id   AF-A0AAE9J8F6-F1
#
_cell.length_a   1.000
_cell.length_b   1.000
_cell.length_c   1.000
_cell.angle_alpha   90.00
_cell.angle_beta   90.00
_cell.angle_gamma   90.00
#
_symmetry.space_group_name_H-M   'P 1'
#
loop_
_entity.id
_entity.type
_entity.pdbx_description
1 polymer ?
#
loop_
_entity_poly.entity_id
_entity_poly.type
_entity_poly.pdbx_seq_one_letter_code
_entity_poly.pdbx_strand_id
1 'polypeptide(L)'
;MNKNSSERSRIPEQEQLYVEYLLRNIKRLQLADNVISIADEVPELLQAMWYQLETLAPHNAKMYTQMFQLAEMKYGMKMLDTQLPQVGIDESVVLMDLLRNFPHFVANYCLSMQNQMFIEKSSVAKQLRLIRLEDLGKALRQHGIGIVPTAVNAAYQLIRHKMQTVFSFLAEDTVRHQVLKYLQKMEENENKKSAMYKVGWAESVVQALGQQNRTKGVLSTTPTPSEFGEMTDDGSTDQIHATHFDKFRQIITQIGNAISFIRLLCQAAEENEIDHLELFPSIKKHMEDLESSSGIPSDKSAYRLGLIKNMFERISNQGDFVGLMILEFKSLLLNNSLSQERIEVLDYFHGVLPALFLSQMNYSTAHENRIKKVFALNQHRNLVVCDDGLGAGCAFLLHVMDGWDAYDNLNWFESFVNEKEDELKLLKRSGTLSRAEELRCERLRHEHEVFCRMNHNFSIQNAVFQRK
;
A
#
# COMPACT_ATOMS: atom_id res chain seq x y z
N MET A 1 39.80 -18.33 25.55
CA MET A 1 41.20 -18.00 25.20
C MET A 1 41.21 -17.30 23.86
N ASN A 2 41.30 -15.97 23.86
CA ASN A 2 42.19 -15.24 22.96
C ASN A 2 42.43 -13.88 23.62
N LYS A 3 43.48 -13.86 24.44
CA LYS A 3 44.16 -12.63 24.86
C LYS A 3 44.71 -12.02 23.58
N ASN A 4 44.24 -10.83 23.18
CA ASN A 4 44.93 -9.86 22.29
C ASN A 4 43.99 -8.70 21.93
N SER A 5 43.51 -7.94 22.92
CA SER A 5 42.77 -6.69 22.67
C SER A 5 43.19 -5.56 23.62
N SER A 6 44.44 -5.59 24.10
CA SER A 6 44.97 -4.61 25.05
C SER A 6 46.28 -3.96 24.60
N GLU A 7 46.45 -3.78 23.29
CA GLU A 7 47.46 -2.87 22.74
C GLU A 7 46.76 -1.84 21.84
N ARG A 8 45.82 -1.08 22.42
CA ARG A 8 45.55 0.26 21.91
C ARG A 8 46.53 1.17 22.64
N SER A 9 47.54 1.65 21.91
CA SER A 9 48.44 2.71 22.30
C SER A 9 47.65 3.83 23.01
N ARG A 10 47.71 3.86 24.35
CA ARG A 10 47.18 4.99 25.11
C ARG A 10 48.15 6.14 24.85
N ILE A 11 47.81 6.97 23.87
CA ILE A 11 48.43 8.28 23.71
C ILE A 11 48.34 8.95 25.09
N PRO A 12 49.46 9.34 25.72
CA PRO A 12 49.47 10.01 27.01
C PRO A 12 48.45 11.14 27.04
N GLU A 13 47.71 11.32 28.14
CA GLU A 13 46.67 12.37 28.23
C GLU A 13 47.21 13.76 27.89
N GLN A 14 48.48 14.02 28.22
CA GLN A 14 49.20 15.25 27.87
C GLN A 14 49.35 15.45 26.36
N GLU A 15 49.63 14.39 25.60
CA GLU A 15 49.72 14.44 24.14
C GLU A 15 48.34 14.65 23.50
N GLN A 16 47.28 14.06 24.06
CA GLN A 16 45.91 14.27 23.58
C GLN A 16 45.46 15.73 23.79
N LEU A 17 45.74 16.29 24.97
CA LEU A 17 45.49 17.70 25.29
C LEU A 17 46.28 18.65 24.39
N TYR A 18 47.54 18.29 24.07
CA TYR A 18 48.37 19.07 23.16
C TYR A 18 47.84 19.06 21.73
N VAL A 19 47.44 17.89 21.20
CA VAL A 19 46.82 17.78 19.87
C VAL A 19 45.49 18.53 19.82
N GLU A 20 44.67 18.47 20.88
CA GLU A 20 43.43 19.24 20.97
C GLU A 20 43.68 20.75 20.96
N TYR A 21 44.70 21.21 21.68
CA TYR A 21 45.11 22.62 21.65
C TYR A 21 45.59 23.05 20.26
N LEU A 22 46.41 22.22 19.59
CA LEU A 22 46.92 22.49 18.25
C LEU A 22 45.78 22.61 17.23
N LEU A 23 44.85 21.65 17.21
CA LEU A 23 43.75 21.61 16.25
C LEU A 23 42.75 22.76 16.44
N ARG A 24 42.55 23.25 17.67
CA ARG A 24 41.65 24.38 17.92
C ARG A 24 42.30 25.74 17.63
N ASN A 25 43.57 25.90 17.96
CA ASN A 25 44.20 27.22 18.02
C ASN A 25 45.12 27.53 16.84
N ILE A 26 45.70 26.51 16.19
CA ILE A 26 46.61 26.70 15.05
C ILE A 26 45.87 26.43 13.76
N LYS A 27 45.42 27.50 13.11
CA LYS A 27 44.68 27.41 11.83
C LYS A 27 45.60 27.34 10.61
N ARG A 28 46.79 27.95 10.69
CA ARG A 28 47.77 28.02 9.61
C ARG A 28 49.17 27.77 10.18
N LEU A 29 49.92 26.89 9.54
CA LEU A 29 51.29 26.55 9.89
C LEU A 29 52.21 26.96 8.75
N GLN A 30 53.16 27.85 9.03
CA GLN A 30 54.17 28.24 8.04
C GLN A 30 55.40 27.35 8.20
N LEU A 31 55.74 26.62 7.15
CA LEU A 31 56.92 25.77 7.04
C LEU A 31 57.74 26.28 5.84
N ALA A 32 58.83 27.00 6.14
CA ALA A 32 59.66 27.70 5.16
C ALA A 32 58.79 28.62 4.27
N ASP A 33 58.77 28.35 2.96
CA ASP A 33 58.04 29.15 1.97
C ASP A 33 56.56 28.74 1.82
N ASN A 34 56.12 27.68 2.49
CA ASN A 34 54.77 27.13 2.35
C ASN A 34 53.92 27.40 3.60
N VAL A 35 52.71 27.91 3.38
CA VAL A 35 51.69 28.10 4.43
C VAL A 35 50.65 27.00 4.29
N ILE A 36 50.64 26.05 5.22
CA ILE A 36 49.68 24.96 5.26
C ILE A 36 48.49 25.37 6.12
N SER A 37 47.27 25.29 5.58
CA SER A 37 46.05 25.54 6.34
C SER A 37 45.61 24.26 7.03
N ILE A 38 46.01 24.09 8.29
CA ILE A 38 45.60 22.94 9.12
C ILE A 38 44.06 22.87 9.24
N ALA A 39 43.42 24.05 9.25
CA ALA A 39 41.96 24.17 9.33
C ALA A 39 41.23 23.60 8.11
N ASP A 40 41.90 23.43 6.96
CA ASP A 40 41.29 22.92 5.73
C ASP A 40 41.77 21.48 5.43
N GLU A 41 43.07 21.23 5.58
CA GLU A 41 43.71 19.94 5.26
C GLU A 41 43.32 18.80 6.20
N VAL A 42 43.17 19.07 7.50
CA VAL A 42 42.82 18.03 8.49
C VAL A 42 41.37 17.56 8.31
N PRO A 43 40.37 18.46 8.14
CA PRO A 43 39.02 18.07 7.78
C PRO A 43 38.94 17.25 6.49
N GLU A 44 39.66 17.65 5.44
CA GLU A 44 39.64 16.96 4.14
C GLU A 44 40.22 15.53 4.26
N LEU A 45 41.33 15.37 4.98
CA LEU A 45 41.95 14.06 5.21
C LEU A 45 41.06 13.13 6.06
N LEU A 46 40.45 13.66 7.12
CA LEU A 46 39.53 12.89 7.97
C LEU A 46 38.27 12.49 7.21
N GLN A 47 37.71 13.38 6.39
CA GLN A 47 36.57 13.10 5.52
C GLN A 47 36.89 11.98 4.52
N ALA A 48 38.01 12.06 3.82
CA ALA A 48 38.42 11.03 2.87
C ALA A 48 38.59 9.66 3.54
N MET A 49 39.19 9.63 4.74
CA MET A 49 39.41 8.40 5.48
C MET A 49 38.11 7.79 6.01
N TRP A 50 37.20 8.59 6.58
CA TRP A 50 35.92 8.12 7.10
C TRP A 50 34.97 7.68 5.97
N TYR A 51 34.98 8.38 4.84
CA TYR A 51 34.23 7.97 3.65
C TYR A 51 34.68 6.59 3.13
N GLN A 52 36.00 6.36 3.04
CA GLN A 52 36.54 5.04 2.66
C GLN A 52 36.13 3.95 3.66
N LEU A 53 36.14 4.24 4.96
CA LEU A 53 35.71 3.29 5.98
C LEU A 53 34.21 2.98 5.92
N GLU A 54 33.38 3.98 5.63
CA GLU A 54 31.93 3.82 5.44
C GLU A 54 31.62 2.95 4.20
N THR A 55 32.37 3.14 3.10
CA THR A 55 32.23 2.28 1.90
C THR A 55 32.63 0.81 2.15
N LEU A 56 33.56 0.55 3.08
CA LEU A 56 34.02 -0.81 3.40
C LEU A 56 33.14 -1.51 4.45
N ALA A 57 32.44 -0.75 5.30
CA ALA A 57 31.62 -1.27 6.39
C ALA A 57 30.33 -0.44 6.61
N PRO A 58 29.33 -0.55 5.71
CA PRO A 58 28.13 0.29 5.73
C PRO A 58 27.27 0.12 7.00
N HIS A 59 27.36 -1.01 7.70
CA HIS A 59 26.67 -1.23 8.97
C HIS A 59 27.16 -0.36 10.14
N ASN A 60 28.33 0.29 10.01
CA ASN A 60 28.91 1.18 11.01
C ASN A 60 28.65 2.68 10.73
N ALA A 61 27.83 3.01 9.72
CA ALA A 61 27.50 4.39 9.32
C ALA A 61 27.11 5.27 10.51
N LYS A 62 26.28 4.75 11.43
CA LYS A 62 25.87 5.47 12.66
C LYS A 62 27.05 5.87 13.56
N MET A 63 28.08 5.03 13.65
CA MET A 63 29.29 5.34 14.42
C MET A 63 30.12 6.41 13.72
N TYR A 64 30.19 6.40 12.39
CA TYR A 64 30.89 7.43 11.62
C TYR A 64 30.18 8.78 11.73
N THR A 65 28.85 8.83 11.62
CA THR A 65 28.06 10.06 11.87
C THR A 65 28.34 10.64 13.26
N GLN A 66 28.44 9.79 14.29
CA GLN A 66 28.80 10.23 15.64
C GLN A 66 30.24 10.78 15.71
N MET A 67 31.19 10.20 14.97
CA MET A 67 32.57 10.71 14.90
C MET A 67 32.66 12.07 14.22
N PHE A 68 31.86 12.31 13.18
CA PHE A 68 31.76 13.62 12.52
C PHE A 68 31.18 14.69 13.46
N GLN A 69 30.08 14.37 14.16
CA GLN A 69 29.49 15.28 15.15
C GLN A 69 30.45 15.60 16.29
N LEU A 70 31.19 14.58 16.77
CA LEU A 70 32.22 14.78 17.79
C LEU A 70 33.36 15.66 17.30
N ALA A 71 33.77 15.56 16.03
CA ALA A 71 34.82 16.38 15.47
C ALA A 71 34.42 17.86 15.37
N GLU A 72 33.18 18.13 14.99
CA GLU A 72 32.61 19.47 14.97
C GLU A 72 32.49 20.05 16.39
N MET A 73 31.87 19.31 17.32
CA MET A 73 31.67 19.76 18.70
C MET A 73 32.99 19.95 19.45
N LYS A 74 33.95 19.04 19.27
CA LYS A 74 35.19 19.02 20.06
C LYS A 74 36.31 19.83 19.41
N TYR A 75 36.40 19.95 18.10
CA TYR A 75 37.51 20.66 17.45
C TYR A 75 37.07 21.87 16.63
N GLY A 76 35.76 22.14 16.53
CA GLY A 76 35.24 23.26 15.74
C GLY A 76 35.49 23.11 14.24
N MET A 77 35.75 21.87 13.79
CA MET A 77 36.00 21.56 12.39
C MET A 77 34.69 21.62 11.62
N LYS A 78 34.63 22.47 10.59
CA LYS A 78 33.50 22.49 9.66
C LYS A 78 33.63 21.30 8.71
N MET A 79 32.95 20.22 9.05
CA MET A 79 32.87 19.04 8.20
C MET A 79 31.75 19.21 7.17
N LEU A 80 31.86 18.53 6.02
CA LEU A 80 30.73 18.41 5.09
C LEU A 80 29.57 17.70 5.80
N ASP A 81 28.34 18.12 5.48
CA ASP A 81 27.13 17.57 6.09
C ASP A 81 27.09 16.05 5.90
N THR A 82 26.97 15.33 7.02
CA THR A 82 27.00 13.85 7.05
C THR A 82 25.70 13.22 6.61
N GLN A 83 24.74 14.02 6.16
CA GLN A 83 23.59 13.53 5.40
C GLN A 83 23.98 13.11 3.97
N LEU A 84 25.13 12.45 3.81
CA LEU A 84 25.28 11.48 2.75
C LEU A 84 24.16 10.46 2.99
N PRO A 85 23.23 10.29 2.03
CA PRO A 85 22.14 9.34 2.20
C PRO A 85 22.77 7.98 2.48
N GLN A 86 22.55 7.45 3.68
CA GLN A 86 23.03 6.13 4.06
C GLN A 86 22.47 5.15 3.05
N VAL A 87 23.31 4.71 2.10
CA VAL A 87 22.96 3.71 1.08
C VAL A 87 22.92 2.35 1.77
N GLY A 88 21.92 2.13 2.62
CA GLY A 88 21.33 0.81 2.77
C GLY A 88 20.48 0.60 1.54
N ILE A 89 20.83 -0.39 0.69
CA ILE A 89 20.11 -0.84 -0.52
C ILE A 89 19.08 0.18 -0.98
N ASP A 90 19.55 1.20 -1.69
CA ASP A 90 18.82 2.39 -2.14
C ASP A 90 17.29 2.20 -2.18
N GLU A 91 16.61 2.46 -1.04
CA GLU A 91 15.16 2.27 -0.85
C GLU A 91 14.34 3.12 -1.85
N SER A 92 15.00 4.04 -2.53
CA SER A 92 14.46 4.82 -3.64
C SER A 92 14.59 4.15 -5.01
N VAL A 93 15.67 3.40 -5.28
CA VAL A 93 15.78 2.53 -6.47
C VAL A 93 14.70 1.46 -6.42
N VAL A 94 14.43 0.96 -5.22
CA VAL A 94 13.28 0.09 -4.93
C VAL A 94 11.97 0.71 -5.40
N LEU A 95 11.69 1.98 -5.07
CA LEU A 95 10.46 2.64 -5.49
C LEU A 95 10.38 2.78 -7.02
N MET A 96 11.49 3.12 -7.67
CA MET A 96 11.54 3.23 -9.13
C MET A 96 11.31 1.88 -9.83
N ASP A 97 11.84 0.78 -9.29
CA ASP A 97 11.58 -0.56 -9.80
C ASP A 97 10.11 -0.97 -9.61
N LEU A 98 9.51 -0.60 -8.47
CA LEU A 98 8.08 -0.82 -8.21
C LEU A 98 7.21 -0.03 -9.19
N LEU A 99 7.54 1.22 -9.48
CA LEU A 99 6.82 2.04 -10.45
C LEU A 99 6.97 1.51 -11.88
N ARG A 100 8.15 0.97 -12.23
CA ARG A 100 8.38 0.32 -13.53
C ARG A 100 7.48 -0.90 -13.74
N ASN A 101 7.17 -1.64 -12.67
CA ASN A 101 6.23 -2.77 -12.71
C ASN A 101 5.08 -2.58 -11.72
N PHE A 102 4.37 -1.47 -11.85
CA PHE A 102 3.28 -1.10 -10.96
C PHE A 102 2.18 -2.17 -10.82
N PRO A 103 1.75 -2.87 -11.90
CA PRO A 103 0.79 -3.97 -11.77
C PRO A 103 1.26 -5.12 -10.88
N HIS A 104 2.55 -5.47 -10.96
CA HIS A 104 3.13 -6.50 -10.11
C HIS A 104 3.19 -6.07 -8.65
N PHE A 105 3.56 -4.81 -8.37
CA PHE A 105 3.54 -4.25 -7.02
C PHE A 105 2.13 -4.36 -6.41
N VAL A 106 1.12 -3.85 -7.10
CA VAL A 106 -0.27 -3.81 -6.62
C VAL A 106 -0.83 -5.21 -6.35
N ALA A 107 -0.41 -6.21 -7.13
CA ALA A 107 -0.83 -7.60 -6.98
C ALA A 107 -0.12 -8.33 -5.82
N ASN A 108 1.18 -8.07 -5.62
CA ASN A 108 2.03 -8.85 -4.72
C ASN A 108 2.29 -8.19 -3.37
N TYR A 109 1.78 -6.98 -3.14
CA TYR A 109 1.88 -6.30 -1.85
C TYR A 109 0.50 -6.21 -1.20
N CYS A 110 0.49 -6.38 0.12
CA CYS A 110 -0.65 -6.16 0.99
C CYS A 110 -0.55 -4.77 1.62
N LEU A 111 -1.66 -4.04 1.58
CA LEU A 111 -1.80 -2.79 2.29
C LEU A 111 -2.10 -3.05 3.77
N SER A 112 -1.35 -2.38 4.65
CA SER A 112 -1.69 -2.21 6.06
C SER A 112 -1.94 -0.73 6.31
N MET A 113 -3.22 -0.35 6.36
CA MET A 113 -3.59 1.06 6.51
C MET A 113 -3.22 1.60 7.88
N GLN A 114 -3.43 0.83 8.94
CA GLN A 114 -3.10 1.23 10.30
C GLN A 114 -1.62 1.58 10.47
N ASN A 115 -0.75 0.84 9.79
CA ASN A 115 0.69 1.02 9.86
C ASN A 115 1.25 1.87 8.70
N GLN A 116 0.37 2.39 7.83
CA GLN A 116 0.74 3.22 6.67
C GLN A 116 1.89 2.62 5.84
N MET A 117 1.77 1.33 5.52
CA MET A 117 2.82 0.57 4.85
C MET A 117 2.27 -0.50 3.91
N PHE A 118 3.11 -0.89 2.95
CA PHE A 118 2.91 -2.07 2.12
C PHE A 118 3.87 -3.19 2.53
N ILE A 119 3.35 -4.41 2.52
CA ILE A 119 4.07 -5.62 2.91
C ILE A 119 4.02 -6.61 1.75
N GLU A 120 5.16 -7.10 1.29
CA GLU A 120 5.23 -8.15 0.28
C GLU A 120 4.51 -9.43 0.75
N LYS A 121 3.62 -9.98 -0.07
CA LYS A 121 2.77 -11.14 0.29
C LYS A 121 3.58 -12.42 0.48
N SER A 122 4.54 -12.64 -0.40
CA SER A 122 5.38 -13.84 -0.46
C SER A 122 6.72 -13.45 -1.03
N SER A 123 7.78 -14.00 -0.45
CA SER A 123 9.16 -13.80 -0.93
C SER A 123 9.89 -15.12 -0.95
N VAL A 124 10.72 -15.31 -1.98
CA VAL A 124 11.67 -16.43 -2.04
C VAL A 124 12.73 -16.27 -0.95
N ALA A 125 13.04 -15.02 -0.58
CA ALA A 125 13.92 -14.69 0.52
C ALA A 125 13.29 -15.05 1.88
N LYS A 126 14.13 -15.24 2.91
CA LYS A 126 13.65 -15.44 4.30
C LYS A 126 13.07 -14.18 4.94
N GLN A 127 13.03 -13.07 4.20
CA GLN A 127 12.56 -11.77 4.67
C GLN A 127 11.59 -11.21 3.63
N LEU A 128 10.52 -10.59 4.12
CA LEU A 128 9.55 -9.88 3.29
C LEU A 128 9.97 -8.43 3.11
N ARG A 129 9.76 -7.89 1.92
CA ARG A 129 9.97 -6.46 1.69
C ARG A 129 8.86 -5.62 2.30
N LEU A 130 9.24 -4.49 2.89
CA LEU A 130 8.34 -3.49 3.45
C LEU A 130 8.55 -2.16 2.75
N ILE A 131 7.47 -1.42 2.53
CA ILE A 131 7.50 -0.05 2.02
C ILE A 131 6.70 0.79 2.99
N ARG A 132 7.38 1.61 3.80
CA ARG A 132 6.75 2.50 4.77
C ARG A 132 6.65 3.91 4.21
N LEU A 133 5.84 4.73 4.87
CA LEU A 133 5.76 6.15 4.58
C LEU A 133 7.13 6.85 4.59
N GLU A 134 7.98 6.54 5.57
CA GLU A 134 9.35 7.06 5.66
C GLU A 134 10.19 6.74 4.42
N ASP A 135 10.02 5.53 3.85
CA ASP A 135 10.78 5.06 2.69
C ASP A 135 10.31 5.82 1.43
N LEU A 136 9.00 6.09 1.30
CA LEU A 136 8.45 6.97 0.27
C LEU A 136 8.98 8.40 0.40
N GLY A 137 9.08 8.91 1.63
CA GLY A 137 9.61 10.24 1.89
C GLY A 137 11.09 10.38 1.53
N LYS A 138 11.91 9.38 1.85
CA LYS A 138 13.31 9.33 1.39
C LYS A 138 13.42 9.33 -0.13
N ALA A 139 12.59 8.52 -0.80
CA ALA A 139 12.59 8.45 -2.25
C ALA A 139 12.19 9.78 -2.90
N LEU A 140 11.23 10.49 -2.32
CA LEU A 140 10.84 11.83 -2.77
C LEU A 140 11.96 12.86 -2.57
N ARG A 141 12.72 12.79 -1.47
CA ARG A 141 13.90 13.65 -1.26
C ARG A 141 15.03 13.36 -2.25
N GLN A 142 15.20 12.10 -2.66
CA GLN A 142 16.29 11.69 -3.54
C GLN A 142 15.98 11.94 -5.03
N HIS A 143 14.75 11.70 -5.48
CA HIS A 143 14.36 11.80 -6.89
C HIS A 143 13.48 13.01 -7.21
N GLY A 144 13.07 13.75 -6.18
CA GLY A 144 12.16 14.89 -6.30
C GLY A 144 10.68 14.48 -6.47
N ILE A 145 9.81 15.48 -6.36
CA ILE A 145 8.34 15.30 -6.47
C ILE A 145 7.89 14.85 -7.88
N GLY A 146 8.75 14.90 -8.90
CA GLY A 146 8.47 14.43 -10.26
C GLY A 146 8.06 12.94 -10.35
N ILE A 147 8.38 12.15 -9.32
CA ILE A 147 7.90 10.77 -9.18
C ILE A 147 6.37 10.69 -9.03
N VAL A 148 5.74 11.64 -8.33
CA VAL A 148 4.30 11.63 -8.03
C VAL A 148 3.44 11.59 -9.30
N PRO A 149 3.65 12.45 -10.31
CA PRO A 149 2.99 12.32 -11.62
C PRO A 149 3.07 10.95 -12.26
N THR A 150 4.26 10.37 -12.24
CA THR A 150 4.53 9.08 -12.88
C THR A 150 3.74 7.98 -12.16
N ALA A 151 3.75 8.01 -10.83
CA ALA A 151 2.96 7.11 -9.99
C ALA A 151 1.45 7.26 -10.24
N VAL A 152 0.94 8.49 -10.24
CA VAL A 152 -0.49 8.80 -10.47
C VAL A 152 -0.92 8.30 -11.84
N ASN A 153 -0.13 8.53 -12.89
CA ASN A 153 -0.44 8.01 -14.21
C ASN A 153 -0.43 6.47 -14.25
N ALA A 154 0.55 5.81 -13.63
CA ALA A 154 0.59 4.35 -13.55
C ALA A 154 -0.64 3.77 -12.83
N ALA A 155 -1.03 4.37 -11.70
CA ALA A 155 -2.23 4.00 -10.97
C ALA A 155 -3.51 4.25 -11.79
N TYR A 156 -3.63 5.41 -12.44
CA TYR A 156 -4.78 5.73 -13.30
C TYR A 156 -4.94 4.70 -14.43
N GLN A 157 -3.88 4.35 -15.16
CA GLN A 157 -3.96 3.36 -16.24
C GLN A 157 -4.37 1.97 -15.72
N LEU A 158 -3.80 1.56 -14.59
CA LEU A 158 -4.13 0.29 -13.95
C LEU A 158 -5.59 0.25 -13.50
N ILE A 159 -6.05 1.29 -12.80
CA ILE A 159 -7.43 1.40 -12.30
C ILE A 159 -8.39 1.40 -13.49
N ARG A 160 -8.10 2.19 -14.54
CA ARG A 160 -8.94 2.24 -15.74
C ARG A 160 -9.11 0.88 -16.39
N HIS A 161 -8.03 0.10 -16.52
CA HIS A 161 -8.10 -1.25 -17.07
C HIS A 161 -8.91 -2.19 -16.17
N LYS A 162 -8.63 -2.19 -14.86
CA LYS A 162 -9.35 -3.03 -13.89
C LYS A 162 -10.83 -2.68 -13.76
N MET A 163 -11.18 -1.40 -13.91
CA MET A 163 -12.55 -0.92 -13.86
C MET A 163 -13.40 -1.51 -15.01
N GLN A 164 -12.81 -1.69 -16.20
CA GLN A 164 -13.48 -2.39 -17.31
C GLN A 164 -13.79 -3.85 -16.94
N THR A 165 -12.86 -4.53 -16.27
CA THR A 165 -13.08 -5.89 -15.78
C THR A 165 -14.15 -5.92 -14.68
N VAL A 166 -14.18 -4.94 -13.78
CA VAL A 166 -15.22 -4.78 -12.76
C VAL A 166 -16.59 -4.65 -13.42
N PHE A 167 -16.73 -3.77 -14.41
CA PHE A 167 -18.00 -3.62 -15.12
C PHE A 167 -18.41 -4.87 -15.89
N SER A 168 -17.46 -5.55 -16.53
CA SER A 168 -17.73 -6.78 -17.27
C SER A 168 -18.23 -7.89 -16.33
N PHE A 169 -17.61 -8.02 -15.16
CA PHE A 169 -18.04 -8.97 -14.12
C PHE A 169 -19.45 -8.64 -13.62
N LEU A 170 -19.71 -7.37 -13.32
CA LEU A 170 -21.00 -6.96 -12.78
C LEU A 170 -22.12 -7.15 -13.80
N ALA A 171 -21.85 -6.88 -15.09
CA ALA A 171 -22.81 -7.04 -16.19
C ALA A 171 -23.19 -8.50 -16.48
N GLU A 172 -22.49 -9.50 -15.92
CA GLU A 172 -22.89 -10.90 -16.07
C GLU A 172 -24.29 -11.14 -15.51
N ASP A 173 -25.18 -11.75 -16.30
CA ASP A 173 -26.57 -12.02 -15.92
C ASP A 173 -26.69 -12.80 -14.61
N THR A 174 -25.74 -13.70 -14.34
CA THR A 174 -25.69 -14.48 -13.09
C THR A 174 -25.45 -13.57 -11.89
N VAL A 175 -24.48 -12.67 -11.98
CA VAL A 175 -24.15 -11.70 -10.92
C VAL A 175 -25.32 -10.75 -10.72
N ARG A 176 -25.78 -10.12 -11.80
CA ARG A 176 -26.91 -9.20 -11.80
C ARG A 176 -28.17 -9.82 -11.18
N HIS A 177 -28.56 -11.02 -11.62
CA HIS A 177 -29.74 -11.70 -11.11
C HIS A 177 -29.62 -12.04 -9.62
N GLN A 178 -28.46 -12.55 -9.17
CA GLN A 178 -28.30 -12.89 -7.75
C GLN A 178 -28.36 -11.66 -6.85
N VAL A 179 -27.79 -10.53 -7.27
CA VAL A 179 -27.74 -9.30 -6.46
C VAL A 179 -29.10 -8.62 -6.44
N LEU A 180 -29.70 -8.37 -7.62
CA LEU A 180 -31.00 -7.71 -7.73
C LEU A 180 -32.11 -8.48 -7.01
N LYS A 181 -32.07 -9.82 -7.05
CA LYS A 181 -33.02 -10.67 -6.33
C LYS A 181 -33.10 -10.36 -4.83
N TYR A 182 -31.96 -10.06 -4.18
CA TYR A 182 -31.95 -9.77 -2.75
C TYR A 182 -32.17 -8.29 -2.44
N LEU A 183 -31.78 -7.38 -3.33
CA LEU A 183 -32.16 -5.96 -3.23
C LEU A 183 -33.68 -5.79 -3.33
N GLN A 184 -34.34 -6.41 -4.31
CA GLN A 184 -35.81 -6.37 -4.44
C GLN A 184 -36.51 -6.98 -3.22
N LYS A 185 -35.98 -8.08 -2.68
CA LYS A 185 -36.50 -8.67 -1.43
C LYS A 185 -36.35 -7.73 -0.23
N MET A 186 -35.35 -6.85 -0.24
CA MET A 186 -35.19 -5.84 0.81
C MET A 186 -36.27 -4.78 0.68
N GLU A 187 -36.45 -4.22 -0.52
CA GLU A 187 -37.50 -3.23 -0.84
C GLU A 187 -38.90 -3.75 -0.52
N GLU A 188 -39.21 -5.02 -0.85
CA GLU A 188 -40.48 -5.65 -0.47
C GLU A 188 -40.70 -5.71 1.05
N ASN A 189 -39.61 -5.78 1.83
CA ASN A 189 -39.63 -5.83 3.29
C ASN A 189 -39.54 -4.45 3.96
N GLU A 190 -39.23 -3.36 3.25
CA GLU A 190 -39.18 -1.98 3.77
C GLU A 190 -40.49 -1.49 4.36
N ASN A 191 -41.60 -2.11 3.97
CA ASN A 191 -42.92 -1.88 4.57
C ASN A 191 -43.00 -2.34 6.06
N LYS A 192 -41.95 -2.97 6.60
CA LYS A 192 -41.79 -3.29 8.02
C LYS A 192 -40.66 -2.40 8.59
N LYS A 193 -40.90 -1.79 9.76
CA LYS A 193 -40.14 -0.70 10.43
C LYS A 193 -38.60 -0.83 10.61
N SER A 194 -37.93 -1.82 10.03
CA SER A 194 -36.46 -1.86 9.86
C SER A 194 -36.14 -2.91 8.80
N ALA A 195 -36.06 -2.49 7.53
CA ALA A 195 -35.52 -3.36 6.50
C ALA A 195 -34.00 -3.22 6.48
N MET A 196 -33.34 -4.30 6.82
CA MET A 196 -31.88 -4.42 6.78
C MET A 196 -31.53 -5.55 5.82
N TYR A 197 -30.40 -5.41 5.13
CA TYR A 197 -29.87 -6.45 4.28
C TYR A 197 -29.35 -7.61 5.14
N LYS A 198 -29.96 -8.80 5.01
CA LYS A 198 -29.68 -9.96 5.89
C LYS A 198 -28.37 -10.68 5.56
N VAL A 199 -27.69 -11.22 6.58
CA VAL A 199 -26.44 -12.00 6.41
C VAL A 199 -26.65 -13.22 5.53
N GLY A 200 -27.71 -13.99 5.76
CA GLY A 200 -28.02 -15.16 4.93
C GLY A 200 -28.24 -14.86 3.44
N TRP A 201 -28.60 -13.63 3.06
CA TRP A 201 -28.69 -13.22 1.65
C TRP A 201 -27.31 -13.04 1.04
N ALA A 202 -26.40 -12.36 1.74
CA ALA A 202 -25.02 -12.22 1.30
C ALA A 202 -24.32 -13.59 1.19
N GLU A 203 -24.54 -14.49 2.16
CA GLU A 203 -24.02 -15.87 2.10
C GLU A 203 -24.53 -16.63 0.87
N SER A 204 -25.82 -16.47 0.55
CA SER A 204 -26.42 -17.09 -0.64
C SER A 204 -25.78 -16.57 -1.93
N VAL A 205 -25.50 -15.27 -2.02
CA VAL A 205 -24.80 -14.67 -3.16
C VAL A 205 -23.38 -15.24 -3.28
N VAL A 206 -22.61 -15.28 -2.19
CA VAL A 206 -21.25 -15.86 -2.18
C VAL A 206 -21.27 -17.33 -2.63
N GLN A 207 -22.23 -18.12 -2.14
CA GLN A 207 -22.35 -19.53 -2.53
C GLN A 207 -22.74 -19.69 -4.00
N ALA A 208 -23.71 -18.92 -4.49
CA ALA A 208 -24.16 -18.98 -5.88
C ALA A 208 -23.05 -18.58 -6.86
N LEU A 209 -22.28 -17.53 -6.53
CA LEU A 209 -21.16 -17.06 -7.35
C LEU A 209 -19.90 -17.95 -7.21
N GLY A 210 -19.76 -18.66 -6.09
CA GLY A 210 -18.68 -19.63 -5.86
C GLY A 210 -18.90 -20.99 -6.56
N GLN A 211 -20.15 -21.42 -6.72
CA GLN A 211 -20.50 -22.73 -7.34
C GLN A 211 -20.30 -22.78 -8.86
N GLN A 212 -20.22 -21.62 -9.54
CA GLN A 212 -20.03 -21.50 -10.99
C GLN A 212 -18.72 -22.15 -11.52
N ASN A 213 -17.78 -22.52 -10.63
CA ASN A 213 -16.50 -23.12 -10.99
C ASN A 213 -16.39 -24.65 -10.75
N ARG A 214 -17.45 -25.35 -10.35
CA ARG A 214 -17.42 -26.84 -10.34
C ARG A 214 -17.75 -27.46 -11.70
N THR A 215 -18.32 -26.69 -12.62
CA THR A 215 -18.83 -27.17 -13.89
C THR A 215 -18.45 -26.22 -15.03
N LYS A 216 -17.15 -26.13 -15.36
CA LYS A 216 -16.66 -25.77 -16.71
C LYS A 216 -15.13 -25.93 -16.81
N GLY A 217 -14.71 -27.00 -17.47
CA GLY A 217 -13.55 -27.00 -18.38
C GLY A 217 -12.17 -27.20 -17.76
N VAL A 218 -11.60 -28.38 -18.03
CA VAL A 218 -10.15 -28.59 -18.17
C VAL A 218 -9.57 -27.49 -19.06
N LEU A 219 -8.60 -26.71 -18.59
CA LEU A 219 -7.79 -25.84 -19.43
C LEU A 219 -6.29 -26.08 -19.17
N SER A 220 -5.68 -26.69 -20.18
CA SER A 220 -4.30 -26.55 -20.68
C SER A 220 -3.11 -26.55 -19.72
N THR A 221 -2.28 -27.57 -19.95
CA THR A 221 -0.88 -27.71 -19.55
C THR A 221 0.02 -26.59 -20.10
N THR A 222 0.30 -25.59 -19.27
CA THR A 222 1.53 -24.78 -19.31
C THR A 222 1.82 -24.31 -17.89
N PRO A 223 3.02 -24.52 -17.33
CA PRO A 223 3.35 -24.04 -15.99
C PRO A 223 3.64 -22.53 -16.05
N THR A 224 2.58 -21.72 -16.08
CA THR A 224 2.66 -20.33 -15.60
C THR A 224 2.56 -20.37 -14.08
N PRO A 225 3.40 -19.63 -13.33
CA PRO A 225 3.31 -19.58 -11.87
C PRO A 225 1.90 -19.08 -11.51
N SER A 226 1.08 -19.98 -10.98
CA SER A 226 -0.29 -19.67 -10.62
C SER A 226 -0.31 -18.71 -9.45
N GLU A 227 -1.03 -17.60 -9.58
CA GLU A 227 -1.32 -16.62 -8.52
C GLU A 227 -2.02 -17.21 -7.26
N PHE A 228 -2.28 -18.52 -7.22
CA PHE A 228 -2.94 -19.22 -6.09
C PHE A 228 -2.37 -20.61 -5.77
N GLY A 229 -1.19 -20.95 -6.28
CA GLY A 229 -0.54 -22.23 -6.01
C GLY A 229 0.91 -22.01 -5.64
N GLU A 230 1.23 -22.08 -4.35
CA GLU A 230 2.61 -22.21 -3.90
C GLU A 230 3.01 -23.69 -3.89
N MET A 231 4.20 -23.96 -4.40
CA MET A 231 4.86 -25.25 -4.26
C MET A 231 5.19 -25.46 -2.78
N THR A 232 4.61 -26.48 -2.16
CA THR A 232 5.13 -27.02 -0.91
C THR A 232 6.34 -27.92 -1.23
N ASP A 233 7.32 -28.00 -0.32
CA ASP A 233 8.48 -28.90 -0.46
C ASP A 233 8.08 -30.39 -0.52
N ASP A 234 6.81 -30.73 -0.26
CA ASP A 234 6.24 -32.08 -0.35
C ASP A 234 5.49 -32.37 -1.68
N GLY A 235 5.48 -31.45 -2.64
CA GLY A 235 4.86 -31.67 -3.96
C GLY A 235 3.32 -31.74 -3.97
N SER A 236 2.66 -31.58 -2.82
CA SER A 236 1.20 -31.41 -2.77
C SER A 236 0.85 -29.94 -2.95
N THR A 237 0.33 -29.60 -4.12
CA THR A 237 -0.24 -28.28 -4.37
C THR A 237 -1.58 -28.22 -3.64
N ASP A 238 -1.66 -27.51 -2.52
CA ASP A 238 -2.95 -27.11 -1.93
C ASP A 238 -3.56 -26.06 -2.88
N GLN A 239 -4.04 -26.50 -4.04
CA GLN A 239 -4.74 -25.67 -5.02
C GLN A 239 -6.09 -25.29 -4.44
N ILE A 240 -6.13 -24.19 -3.70
CA ILE A 240 -7.39 -23.49 -3.51
C ILE A 240 -7.75 -22.93 -4.88
N HIS A 241 -8.63 -23.60 -5.60
CA HIS A 241 -9.19 -23.08 -6.84
C HIS A 241 -9.89 -21.75 -6.51
N ALA A 242 -9.24 -20.64 -6.86
CA ALA A 242 -9.82 -19.31 -6.70
C ALA A 242 -11.12 -19.24 -7.52
N THR A 243 -12.23 -18.95 -6.85
CA THR A 243 -13.52 -18.80 -7.51
C THR A 243 -13.52 -17.56 -8.41
N HIS A 244 -14.45 -17.48 -9.36
CA HIS A 244 -14.60 -16.28 -10.18
C HIS A 244 -14.84 -15.03 -9.30
N PHE A 245 -15.59 -15.20 -8.21
CA PHE A 245 -15.82 -14.16 -7.21
C PHE A 245 -14.55 -13.81 -6.40
N ASP A 246 -13.67 -14.77 -6.11
CA ASP A 246 -12.37 -14.49 -5.47
C ASP A 246 -11.48 -13.61 -6.37
N LYS A 247 -11.48 -13.86 -7.69
CA LYS A 247 -10.77 -13.03 -8.66
C LYS A 247 -11.35 -11.61 -8.70
N PHE A 248 -12.67 -11.48 -8.66
CA PHE A 248 -13.34 -10.18 -8.58
C PHE A 248 -12.94 -9.41 -7.31
N ARG A 249 -12.94 -10.07 -6.15
CA ARG A 249 -12.46 -9.49 -4.89
C ARG A 249 -11.03 -8.97 -5.01
N GLN A 250 -10.12 -9.76 -5.59
CA GLN A 250 -8.72 -9.36 -5.78
C GLN A 250 -8.56 -8.16 -6.71
N ILE A 251 -9.36 -8.06 -7.77
CA ILE A 251 -9.33 -6.90 -8.66
C ILE A 251 -9.68 -5.63 -7.88
N ILE A 252 -10.70 -5.69 -7.02
CA ILE A 252 -11.08 -4.55 -6.16
C ILE A 252 -9.97 -4.26 -5.13
N THR A 253 -9.39 -5.28 -4.49
CA THR A 253 -8.24 -5.13 -3.59
C THR A 253 -7.07 -4.43 -4.29
N GLN A 254 -6.78 -4.80 -5.54
CA GLN A 254 -5.72 -4.19 -6.33
C GLN A 254 -6.03 -2.73 -6.70
N ILE A 255 -7.28 -2.41 -7.03
CA ILE A 255 -7.71 -1.00 -7.20
C ILE A 255 -7.45 -0.22 -5.89
N GLY A 256 -7.80 -0.81 -4.75
CA GLY A 256 -7.55 -0.25 -3.43
C GLY A 256 -6.08 -0.04 -3.10
N ASN A 257 -5.24 -1.04 -3.36
CA ASN A 257 -3.79 -0.92 -3.17
C ASN A 257 -3.20 0.20 -4.05
N ALA A 258 -3.67 0.35 -5.30
CA ALA A 258 -3.22 1.41 -6.18
C ALA A 258 -3.61 2.80 -5.67
N ILE A 259 -4.86 3.00 -5.26
CA ILE A 259 -5.32 4.31 -4.75
C ILE A 259 -4.67 4.65 -3.41
N SER A 260 -4.49 3.67 -2.52
CA SER A 260 -3.83 3.86 -1.23
C SER A 260 -2.33 4.12 -1.39
N PHE A 261 -1.69 3.58 -2.43
CA PHE A 261 -0.29 3.91 -2.74
C PHE A 261 -0.14 5.38 -3.14
N ILE A 262 -0.99 5.89 -4.02
CA ILE A 262 -1.00 7.31 -4.38
C ILE A 262 -1.20 8.16 -3.12
N ARG A 263 -2.19 7.80 -2.30
CA ARG A 263 -2.44 8.52 -1.05
C ARG A 263 -1.22 8.56 -0.12
N LEU A 264 -0.57 7.42 0.11
CA LEU A 264 0.63 7.35 0.96
C LEU A 264 1.79 8.15 0.36
N LEU A 265 1.96 8.11 -0.96
CA LEU A 265 2.97 8.90 -1.65
C LEU A 265 2.70 10.41 -1.53
N CYS A 266 1.44 10.84 -1.62
CA CYS A 266 1.03 12.23 -1.41
C CYS A 266 1.25 12.66 0.05
N GLN A 267 0.85 11.82 1.02
CA GLN A 267 1.12 12.09 2.43
C GLN A 267 2.62 12.22 2.71
N ALA A 268 3.44 11.35 2.11
CA ALA A 268 4.90 11.44 2.22
C ALA A 268 5.44 12.74 1.59
N ALA A 269 4.81 13.26 0.54
CA ALA A 269 5.21 14.54 -0.04
C ALA A 269 4.88 15.71 0.89
N GLU A 270 3.69 15.72 1.51
CA GLU A 270 3.27 16.73 2.48
C GLU A 270 4.20 16.78 3.70
N GLU A 271 4.56 15.62 4.26
CA GLU A 271 5.42 15.52 5.44
C GLU A 271 6.88 15.99 5.19
N ASN A 272 7.30 16.12 3.93
CA ASN A 272 8.66 16.55 3.59
C ASN A 272 8.79 18.04 3.30
N GLU A 273 7.73 18.84 3.45
CA GLU A 273 7.74 20.30 3.20
C GLU A 273 8.51 20.69 1.92
N ILE A 274 8.40 19.87 0.87
CA ILE A 274 9.16 20.05 -0.37
C ILE A 274 8.68 21.35 -1.01
N ASP A 275 9.55 22.36 -1.03
CA ASP A 275 9.22 23.71 -1.47
C ASP A 275 8.61 23.71 -2.88
N HIS A 276 7.32 24.01 -2.96
CA HIS A 276 6.48 23.85 -4.15
C HIS A 276 6.88 24.80 -5.30
N LEU A 277 7.79 25.74 -5.07
CA LEU A 277 8.04 26.91 -5.92
C LEU A 277 9.11 26.72 -7.01
N GLU A 278 10.01 25.75 -6.90
CA GLU A 278 11.09 25.57 -7.92
C GLU A 278 10.80 24.51 -8.99
N LEU A 279 9.73 23.74 -8.81
CA LEU A 279 9.54 22.49 -9.56
C LEU A 279 8.56 22.61 -10.74
N PHE A 280 7.70 23.63 -10.70
CA PHE A 280 6.72 23.93 -11.74
C PHE A 280 7.35 24.24 -13.12
N PRO A 281 8.44 25.02 -13.21
CA PRO A 281 9.08 25.32 -14.50
C PRO A 281 9.68 24.07 -15.17
N SER A 282 10.25 23.16 -14.38
CA SER A 282 10.91 21.94 -14.89
C SER A 282 9.91 20.87 -15.34
N ILE A 283 8.81 20.67 -14.60
CA ILE A 283 7.73 19.75 -15.02
C ILE A 283 7.01 20.30 -16.25
N LYS A 284 6.69 21.60 -16.27
CA LYS A 284 6.03 22.24 -17.41
C LYS A 284 6.85 22.08 -18.69
N LYS A 285 8.17 22.33 -18.61
CA LYS A 285 9.09 22.15 -19.73
C LYS A 285 9.18 20.69 -20.19
N HIS A 286 9.30 19.73 -19.27
CA HIS A 286 9.37 18.31 -19.63
C HIS A 286 8.07 17.80 -20.27
N MET A 287 6.92 18.31 -19.85
CA MET A 287 5.62 17.99 -20.47
C MET A 287 5.47 18.63 -21.87
N GLU A 288 5.92 19.88 -22.05
CA GLU A 288 5.99 20.56 -23.36
C GLU A 288 6.97 19.85 -24.32
N ASP A 289 8.07 19.30 -23.81
CA ASP A 289 9.05 18.49 -24.55
C ASP A 289 8.48 17.10 -24.96
N LEU A 290 7.61 16.51 -24.14
CA LEU A 290 6.89 15.27 -24.45
C LEU A 290 5.76 15.48 -25.48
N GLU A 291 5.12 16.65 -25.48
CA GLU A 291 4.16 17.07 -26.52
C GLU A 291 4.84 17.23 -27.88
N SER A 292 6.07 17.73 -27.90
CA SER A 292 6.82 18.02 -29.13
C SER A 292 7.60 16.82 -29.68
N SER A 293 8.00 15.85 -28.83
CA SER A 293 8.72 14.63 -29.25
C SER A 293 7.81 13.49 -29.72
N SER A 294 6.52 13.48 -29.37
CA SER A 294 5.66 12.31 -29.59
C SER A 294 4.95 12.23 -30.94
N GLY A 295 5.06 13.22 -31.83
CA GLY A 295 4.79 13.14 -33.29
C GLY A 295 3.46 12.54 -33.78
N ILE A 296 2.55 12.14 -32.89
CA ILE A 296 1.32 11.40 -33.20
C ILE A 296 0.16 12.20 -32.59
N PRO A 297 -0.62 12.91 -33.42
CA PRO A 297 -1.84 13.56 -32.98
C PRO A 297 -2.93 12.49 -32.85
N SER A 298 -2.95 11.78 -31.72
CA SER A 298 -4.18 11.15 -31.26
C SER A 298 -4.82 12.10 -30.26
N ASP A 299 -5.98 12.67 -30.60
CA ASP A 299 -6.77 13.53 -29.69
C ASP A 299 -6.91 12.93 -28.28
N LYS A 300 -6.88 11.60 -28.15
CA LYS A 300 -6.96 10.90 -26.87
C LYS A 300 -5.69 10.98 -26.03
N SER A 301 -4.48 10.97 -26.60
CA SER A 301 -3.24 11.14 -25.82
C SER A 301 -3.03 12.60 -25.43
N ALA A 302 -3.31 13.54 -26.32
CA ALA A 302 -3.28 14.98 -26.04
C ALA A 302 -4.29 15.37 -24.96
N TYR A 303 -5.52 14.83 -25.02
CA TYR A 303 -6.52 15.02 -23.96
C TYR A 303 -6.04 14.46 -22.62
N ARG A 304 -5.52 13.23 -22.58
CA ARG A 304 -4.98 12.62 -21.35
C ARG A 304 -3.85 13.43 -20.75
N LEU A 305 -2.93 13.95 -21.57
CA LEU A 305 -1.81 14.77 -21.12
C LEU A 305 -2.25 16.16 -20.64
N GLY A 306 -3.17 16.81 -21.36
CA GLY A 306 -3.78 18.08 -20.95
C GLY A 306 -4.60 17.95 -19.66
N LEU A 307 -5.21 16.78 -19.42
CA LEU A 307 -5.96 16.49 -18.21
C LEU A 307 -5.03 16.24 -17.02
N ILE A 308 -3.93 15.52 -17.25
CA ILE A 308 -2.83 15.40 -16.29
C ILE A 308 -2.26 16.79 -15.96
N LYS A 309 -2.03 17.64 -16.96
CA LYS A 309 -1.58 19.04 -16.78
C LYS A 309 -2.56 19.88 -15.95
N ASN A 310 -3.87 19.78 -16.21
CA ASN A 310 -4.92 20.45 -15.44
C ASN A 310 -5.09 19.87 -14.02
N MET A 311 -4.81 18.58 -13.83
CA MET A 311 -4.65 18.01 -12.50
C MET A 311 -3.42 18.65 -11.83
N PHE A 312 -2.28 18.76 -12.53
CA PHE A 312 -1.03 19.35 -12.00
C PHE A 312 -1.15 20.82 -11.60
N GLU A 313 -1.84 21.62 -12.39
CA GLU A 313 -2.17 23.01 -12.05
C GLU A 313 -3.08 23.12 -10.82
N ARG A 314 -3.96 22.13 -10.58
CA ARG A 314 -4.80 22.05 -9.37
C ARG A 314 -4.03 21.48 -8.17
N ILE A 315 -3.12 20.54 -8.41
CA ILE A 315 -2.21 19.92 -7.43
C ILE A 315 -1.33 20.98 -6.76
N SER A 316 -0.78 21.92 -7.53
CA SER A 316 0.02 23.03 -6.99
C SER A 316 -0.76 23.96 -6.06
N ASN A 317 -2.10 23.91 -6.13
CA ASN A 317 -2.97 24.80 -5.36
C ASN A 317 -3.66 24.09 -4.18
N GLN A 318 -3.89 22.77 -4.21
CA GLN A 318 -4.72 22.06 -3.21
C GLN A 318 -4.32 20.61 -2.82
N GLY A 319 -3.33 19.96 -3.45
CA GLY A 319 -2.77 18.67 -2.95
C GLY A 319 -3.63 17.38 -3.03
N ASP A 320 -4.93 17.43 -3.34
CA ASP A 320 -5.79 16.22 -3.34
C ASP A 320 -5.82 15.45 -4.69
N PHE A 321 -4.84 14.57 -4.88
CA PHE A 321 -4.77 13.69 -6.07
C PHE A 321 -5.87 12.64 -6.12
N VAL A 322 -6.36 12.20 -4.96
CA VAL A 322 -7.34 11.13 -4.86
C VAL A 322 -8.73 11.63 -5.26
N GLY A 323 -9.14 12.80 -4.74
CA GLY A 323 -10.38 13.45 -5.14
C GLY A 323 -10.39 13.81 -6.63
N LEU A 324 -9.26 14.25 -7.19
CA LEU A 324 -9.15 14.48 -8.64
C LEU A 324 -9.34 13.20 -9.46
N MET A 325 -8.77 12.07 -9.01
CA MET A 325 -9.01 10.79 -9.68
C MET A 325 -10.47 10.36 -9.58
N ILE A 326 -11.11 10.51 -8.42
CA ILE A 326 -12.55 10.21 -8.26
C ILE A 326 -13.38 11.04 -9.24
N LEU A 327 -13.15 12.35 -9.29
CA LEU A 327 -13.86 13.27 -10.19
C LEU A 327 -13.65 12.89 -11.65
N GLU A 328 -12.42 12.53 -12.03
CA GLU A 328 -12.10 12.12 -13.39
C GLU A 328 -12.77 10.79 -13.77
N PHE A 329 -12.70 9.76 -12.93
CA PHE A 329 -13.37 8.51 -13.21
C PHE A 329 -14.89 8.68 -13.26
N LYS A 330 -15.47 9.51 -12.40
CA LYS A 330 -16.89 9.88 -12.44
C LYS A 330 -17.24 10.60 -13.76
N SER A 331 -16.43 11.56 -14.18
CA SER A 331 -16.55 12.23 -15.48
C SER A 331 -16.47 11.24 -16.65
N LEU A 332 -15.56 10.27 -16.60
CA LEU A 332 -15.43 9.23 -17.62
C LEU A 332 -16.65 8.29 -17.66
N LEU A 333 -17.32 8.05 -16.54
CA LEU A 333 -18.59 7.33 -16.51
C LEU A 333 -19.72 8.14 -17.14
N LEU A 334 -19.78 9.45 -16.89
CA LEU A 334 -20.84 10.33 -17.41
C LEU A 334 -20.66 10.68 -18.90
N ASN A 335 -19.42 10.89 -19.35
CA ASN A 335 -19.11 11.42 -20.69
C ASN A 335 -18.96 10.34 -21.77
N ASN A 336 -18.58 9.12 -21.40
CA ASN A 336 -18.71 8.02 -22.34
C ASN A 336 -20.19 7.68 -22.44
N SER A 337 -20.74 7.55 -23.65
CA SER A 337 -22.00 6.85 -23.86
C SER A 337 -21.82 5.41 -23.36
N LEU A 338 -22.01 5.20 -22.07
CA LEU A 338 -21.95 3.89 -21.45
C LEU A 338 -23.00 3.02 -22.16
N SER A 339 -22.65 1.78 -22.48
CA SER A 339 -23.66 0.84 -22.92
C SER A 339 -24.73 0.74 -21.85
N GLN A 340 -25.97 0.46 -22.23
CA GLN A 340 -27.09 0.38 -21.30
C GLN A 340 -26.80 -0.58 -20.12
N GLU A 341 -26.14 -1.70 -20.40
CA GLU A 341 -25.63 -2.65 -19.40
C GLU A 341 -24.68 -2.02 -18.37
N ARG A 342 -23.82 -1.08 -18.76
CA ARG A 342 -22.89 -0.39 -17.83
C ARG A 342 -23.60 0.61 -16.93
N ILE A 343 -24.73 1.16 -17.37
CA ILE A 343 -25.55 2.08 -16.56
C ILE A 343 -26.30 1.27 -15.51
N GLU A 344 -26.92 0.15 -15.90
CA GLU A 344 -27.63 -0.74 -14.97
C GLU A 344 -26.72 -1.25 -13.85
N VAL A 345 -25.44 -1.52 -14.14
CA VAL A 345 -24.45 -1.94 -13.13
C VAL A 345 -24.25 -0.92 -12.01
N LEU A 346 -24.33 0.38 -12.31
CA LEU A 346 -24.14 1.44 -11.32
C LEU A 346 -25.24 1.38 -10.25
N ASP A 347 -26.46 1.01 -10.65
CA ASP A 347 -27.64 1.03 -9.79
C ASP A 347 -27.59 -0.04 -8.68
N TYR A 348 -26.92 -1.18 -8.90
CA TYR A 348 -26.91 -2.30 -7.94
C TYR A 348 -25.52 -2.67 -7.38
N PHE A 349 -24.45 -1.98 -7.77
CA PHE A 349 -23.10 -2.28 -7.26
C PHE A 349 -23.06 -2.36 -5.74
N HIS A 350 -23.78 -1.45 -5.05
CA HIS A 350 -23.87 -1.41 -3.59
C HIS A 350 -24.30 -2.75 -2.97
N GLY A 351 -25.20 -3.50 -3.64
CA GLY A 351 -25.69 -4.81 -3.20
C GLY A 351 -24.66 -5.94 -3.29
N VAL A 352 -23.54 -5.75 -3.99
CA VAL A 352 -22.45 -6.73 -4.10
C VAL A 352 -21.52 -6.69 -2.88
N LEU A 353 -21.39 -5.52 -2.23
CA LEU A 353 -20.45 -5.31 -1.13
C LEU A 353 -20.65 -6.26 0.05
N PRO A 354 -21.88 -6.55 0.53
CA PRO A 354 -22.09 -7.55 1.58
C PRO A 354 -21.42 -8.89 1.29
N ALA A 355 -21.58 -9.39 0.06
CA ALA A 355 -20.96 -10.64 -0.38
C ALA A 355 -19.43 -10.55 -0.47
N LEU A 356 -18.89 -9.42 -0.98
CA LEU A 356 -17.45 -9.17 -1.03
C LEU A 356 -16.81 -9.16 0.36
N PHE A 357 -17.46 -8.51 1.32
CA PHE A 357 -17.00 -8.43 2.70
C PHE A 357 -17.01 -9.79 3.40
N LEU A 358 -18.05 -10.60 3.20
CA LEU A 358 -18.05 -11.99 3.68
C LEU A 358 -16.95 -12.82 3.03
N SER A 359 -16.74 -12.65 1.71
CA SER A 359 -15.68 -13.34 0.98
C SER A 359 -14.29 -12.98 1.51
N GLN A 360 -14.05 -11.71 1.84
CA GLN A 360 -12.81 -11.26 2.47
C GLN A 360 -12.63 -11.81 3.88
N MET A 361 -13.68 -11.81 4.70
CA MET A 361 -13.63 -12.39 6.04
C MET A 361 -13.24 -13.87 5.98
N ASN A 362 -13.89 -14.65 5.10
CA ASN A 362 -13.57 -16.06 4.88
C ASN A 362 -12.12 -16.25 4.42
N TYR A 363 -11.64 -15.40 3.51
CA TYR A 363 -10.26 -15.41 3.06
C TYR A 363 -9.28 -15.11 4.21
N SER A 364 -9.50 -14.05 4.97
CA SER A 364 -8.62 -13.62 6.08
C SER A 364 -8.57 -14.68 7.19
N THR A 365 -9.70 -15.25 7.59
CA THR A 365 -9.74 -16.32 8.60
C THR A 365 -9.05 -17.60 8.11
N ALA A 366 -9.25 -17.98 6.84
CA ALA A 366 -8.54 -19.11 6.25
C ALA A 366 -7.02 -18.86 6.19
N HIS A 367 -6.61 -17.65 5.83
CA HIS A 367 -5.21 -17.24 5.76
C HIS A 367 -4.54 -17.24 7.13
N GLU A 368 -5.20 -16.67 8.15
CA GLU A 368 -4.72 -16.67 9.53
C GLU A 368 -4.51 -18.10 10.06
N ASN A 369 -5.45 -19.01 9.77
CA ASN A 369 -5.32 -20.42 10.15
C ASN A 369 -4.15 -21.11 9.44
N ARG A 370 -3.88 -20.79 8.17
CA ARG A 370 -2.69 -21.30 7.47
C ARG A 370 -1.41 -20.78 8.11
N ILE A 371 -1.35 -19.49 8.40
CA ILE A 371 -0.19 -18.86 9.06
C ILE A 371 0.08 -19.52 10.41
N LYS A 372 -0.94 -19.75 11.24
CA LYS A 372 -0.78 -20.45 12.52
C LYS A 372 -0.18 -21.84 12.36
N LYS A 373 -0.58 -22.58 11.32
CA LYS A 373 -0.02 -23.90 10.99
C LYS A 373 1.43 -23.79 10.51
N VAL A 374 1.71 -22.91 9.56
CA VAL A 374 3.06 -22.68 8.99
C VAL A 374 4.03 -22.22 10.07
N PHE A 375 3.60 -21.31 10.95
CA PHE A 375 4.35 -20.87 12.11
C PHE A 375 4.63 -22.02 13.10
N ALA A 376 3.64 -22.85 13.40
CA ALA A 376 3.82 -24.03 14.25
C ALA A 376 4.80 -25.06 13.65
N LEU A 377 4.96 -25.08 12.32
CA LEU A 377 5.92 -25.91 11.61
C LEU A 377 7.33 -25.26 11.52
N ASN A 378 7.58 -24.15 12.22
CA ASN A 378 8.82 -23.35 12.16
C ASN A 378 9.20 -22.90 10.74
N GLN A 379 8.23 -22.78 9.84
CA GLN A 379 8.42 -22.21 8.52
C GLN A 379 8.18 -20.71 8.60
N HIS A 380 9.22 -19.91 8.35
CA HIS A 380 9.16 -18.44 8.42
C HIS A 380 8.87 -17.80 7.06
N ARG A 381 7.90 -18.34 6.32
CA ARG A 381 7.46 -17.80 5.02
C ARG A 381 5.97 -17.49 5.07
N ASN A 382 5.55 -16.48 4.32
CA ASN A 382 4.13 -16.17 4.03
C ASN A 382 3.28 -15.89 5.28
N LEU A 383 3.81 -15.09 6.21
CA LEU A 383 3.19 -14.77 7.50
C LEU A 383 2.33 -13.48 7.48
N VAL A 384 1.98 -12.94 6.31
CA VAL A 384 1.25 -11.66 6.22
C VAL A 384 -0.25 -11.86 6.45
N VAL A 385 -0.80 -11.28 7.51
CA VAL A 385 -2.23 -11.42 7.86
C VAL A 385 -3.08 -10.24 7.35
N CYS A 386 -2.47 -9.12 7.00
CA CYS A 386 -3.18 -7.88 6.67
C CYS A 386 -3.43 -7.78 5.16
N ASP A 387 -4.65 -7.39 4.77
CA ASP A 387 -4.99 -7.01 3.38
C ASP A 387 -6.15 -6.01 3.40
N ASP A 388 -5.83 -4.75 3.69
CA ASP A 388 -6.81 -3.66 3.80
C ASP A 388 -7.21 -3.07 2.44
N GLY A 389 -6.60 -3.54 1.35
CA GLY A 389 -6.82 -3.01 0.00
C GLY A 389 -8.28 -3.12 -0.44
N LEU A 390 -9.00 -4.18 -0.05
CA LEU A 390 -10.41 -4.33 -0.43
C LEU A 390 -11.28 -3.16 0.05
N GLY A 391 -11.09 -2.73 1.30
CA GLY A 391 -11.86 -1.62 1.85
C GLY A 391 -11.63 -0.31 1.09
N ALA A 392 -10.37 -0.01 0.78
CA ALA A 392 -10.02 1.16 -0.02
C ALA A 392 -10.60 1.10 -1.44
N GLY A 393 -10.56 -0.08 -2.07
CA GLY A 393 -11.12 -0.30 -3.41
C GLY A 393 -12.64 -0.13 -3.44
N CYS A 394 -13.35 -0.73 -2.47
CA CYS A 394 -14.81 -0.57 -2.34
C CYS A 394 -15.20 0.90 -2.12
N ALA A 395 -14.52 1.60 -1.22
CA ALA A 395 -14.83 3.00 -0.91
C ALA A 395 -14.58 3.89 -2.13
N PHE A 396 -13.47 3.69 -2.85
CA PHE A 396 -13.15 4.41 -4.08
C PHE A 396 -14.24 4.19 -5.15
N LEU A 397 -14.64 2.93 -5.39
CA LEU A 397 -15.67 2.62 -6.40
C LEU A 397 -17.04 3.21 -6.02
N LEU A 398 -17.42 3.20 -4.75
CA LEU A 398 -18.67 3.82 -4.29
C LEU A 398 -18.68 5.34 -4.53
N HIS A 399 -17.57 6.04 -4.32
CA HIS A 399 -17.48 7.47 -4.65
C HIS A 399 -17.54 7.73 -6.15
N VAL A 400 -16.91 6.88 -6.95
CA VAL A 400 -16.89 7.03 -8.41
C VAL A 400 -18.27 6.76 -9.02
N MET A 401 -19.03 5.82 -8.46
CA MET A 401 -20.37 5.41 -8.94
C MET A 401 -21.53 6.14 -8.25
N ASP A 402 -21.27 7.08 -7.33
CA ASP A 402 -22.29 7.72 -6.48
C ASP A 402 -23.19 6.74 -5.70
N GLY A 403 -22.62 5.61 -5.26
CA GLY A 403 -23.36 4.50 -4.65
C GLY A 403 -23.47 4.53 -3.11
N TRP A 404 -22.97 5.57 -2.44
CA TRP A 404 -22.90 5.63 -0.98
C TRP A 404 -24.26 5.63 -0.29
N ASP A 405 -25.20 6.47 -0.74
CA ASP A 405 -26.54 6.55 -0.14
C ASP A 405 -27.26 5.18 -0.23
N ALA A 406 -27.15 4.52 -1.39
CA ALA A 406 -27.71 3.20 -1.60
C ALA A 406 -27.03 2.13 -0.73
N TYR A 407 -25.72 2.23 -0.51
CA TYR A 407 -24.99 1.36 0.40
C TYR A 407 -25.41 1.57 1.87
N ASP A 408 -25.53 2.82 2.32
CA ASP A 408 -25.91 3.14 3.69
C ASP A 408 -27.33 2.64 4.01
N ASN A 409 -28.24 2.71 3.03
CA ASN A 409 -29.60 2.15 3.15
C ASN A 409 -29.63 0.64 3.38
N LEU A 410 -28.58 -0.11 3.00
CA LEU A 410 -28.53 -1.55 3.28
C LEU A 410 -28.50 -1.87 4.78
N ASN A 411 -27.96 -0.95 5.60
CA ASN A 411 -27.69 -1.16 7.03
C ASN A 411 -26.99 -2.52 7.30
N TRP A 412 -26.18 -2.97 6.34
CA TRP A 412 -25.60 -4.31 6.29
C TRP A 412 -24.70 -4.60 7.48
N PHE A 413 -23.87 -3.63 7.86
CA PHE A 413 -22.94 -3.80 8.97
C PHE A 413 -23.68 -4.04 10.28
N GLU A 414 -24.73 -3.24 10.55
CA GLU A 414 -25.56 -3.38 11.73
C GLU A 414 -26.34 -4.70 11.70
N SER A 415 -26.85 -5.12 10.53
CA SER A 415 -27.48 -6.44 10.39
C SER A 415 -26.51 -7.58 10.76
N PHE A 416 -25.25 -7.51 10.35
CA PHE A 416 -24.26 -8.54 10.66
C PHE A 416 -23.94 -8.60 12.15
N VAL A 417 -23.70 -7.43 12.77
CA VAL A 417 -23.42 -7.34 14.21
C VAL A 417 -24.60 -7.88 15.02
N ASN A 418 -25.82 -7.44 14.71
CA ASN A 418 -27.04 -7.88 15.41
C ASN A 418 -27.23 -9.40 15.30
N GLU A 419 -27.05 -9.98 14.11
CA GLU A 419 -27.20 -11.43 13.90
C GLU A 419 -26.18 -12.24 14.71
N LYS A 420 -24.90 -11.82 14.72
CA LYS A 420 -23.84 -12.49 15.50
C LYS A 420 -24.04 -12.34 17.00
N GLU A 421 -24.46 -11.17 17.47
CA GLU A 421 -24.79 -10.96 18.88
C GLU A 421 -25.97 -11.80 19.33
N ASP A 422 -27.01 -11.91 18.52
CA ASP A 422 -28.20 -12.68 18.84
C ASP A 422 -27.90 -14.19 18.86
N GLU A 423 -27.08 -14.69 17.93
CA GLU A 423 -26.55 -16.06 18.00
C GLU A 423 -25.76 -16.30 19.30
N LEU A 424 -24.90 -15.36 19.70
CA LEU A 424 -24.13 -15.45 20.94
C LEU A 424 -25.04 -15.42 22.19
N LYS A 425 -26.10 -14.59 22.18
CA LYS A 425 -27.09 -14.52 23.27
C LYS A 425 -27.89 -15.81 23.38
N LEU A 426 -28.29 -16.40 22.24
CA LEU A 426 -28.99 -17.69 22.20
C LEU A 426 -28.14 -18.82 22.78
N LEU A 427 -26.87 -18.91 22.38
CA LEU A 427 -25.95 -19.92 22.90
C LEU A 427 -25.73 -19.80 24.41
N LYS A 428 -25.64 -18.58 24.95
CA LYS A 428 -25.50 -18.35 26.40
C LYS A 428 -26.75 -18.72 27.21
N ARG A 429 -27.95 -18.64 26.61
CA ARG A 429 -29.21 -19.01 27.28
C ARG A 429 -29.37 -20.53 27.47
N SER A 430 -28.62 -21.34 26.72
CA SER A 430 -28.66 -22.81 26.75
C SER A 430 -28.11 -23.45 28.05
N GLY A 431 -27.51 -22.67 28.96
CA GLY A 431 -26.94 -23.18 30.22
C GLY A 431 -25.49 -23.64 30.07
N THR A 432 -25.15 -24.81 30.61
CA THR A 432 -23.79 -25.38 30.55
C THR A 432 -23.42 -25.70 29.11
N LEU A 433 -22.54 -24.89 28.54
CA LEU A 433 -22.07 -25.05 27.16
C LEU A 433 -21.28 -26.35 27.01
N SER A 434 -21.62 -27.14 26.01
CA SER A 434 -20.79 -28.23 25.53
C SER A 434 -19.47 -27.69 24.97
N ARG A 435 -18.40 -28.49 24.97
CA ARG A 435 -17.12 -28.11 24.36
C ARG A 435 -17.27 -27.66 22.90
N ALA A 436 -18.22 -28.24 22.16
CA ALA A 436 -18.52 -27.84 20.78
C ALA A 436 -19.18 -26.44 20.70
N GLU A 437 -20.01 -26.09 21.68
CA GLU A 437 -20.69 -24.80 21.76
C GLU A 437 -19.75 -23.69 22.22
N GLU A 438 -18.78 -24.01 23.09
CA GLU A 438 -17.67 -23.12 23.45
C GLU A 438 -16.84 -22.74 22.22
N LEU A 439 -16.39 -23.74 21.44
CA LEU A 439 -15.63 -23.52 20.21
C LEU A 439 -16.43 -22.72 19.17
N ARG A 440 -17.74 -22.94 19.09
CA ARG A 440 -18.63 -22.14 18.24
C ARG A 440 -18.71 -20.69 18.72
N CYS A 441 -18.83 -20.46 20.03
CA CYS A 441 -18.82 -19.11 20.59
C CYS A 441 -17.50 -18.37 20.32
N GLU A 442 -16.35 -19.05 20.46
CA GLU A 442 -15.04 -18.48 20.14
C GLU A 442 -14.96 -18.09 18.66
N ARG A 443 -15.43 -18.96 17.76
CA ARG A 443 -15.47 -18.66 16.32
C ARG A 443 -16.34 -17.45 16.00
N LEU A 444 -17.56 -17.39 16.54
CA LEU A 444 -18.47 -16.27 16.32
C LEU A 444 -17.90 -14.94 16.83
N ARG A 445 -17.24 -14.93 17.99
CA ARG A 445 -16.54 -13.73 18.49
C ARG A 445 -15.41 -13.31 17.57
N HIS A 446 -14.60 -14.27 17.12
CA HIS A 446 -13.51 -13.97 16.20
C HIS A 446 -13.99 -13.41 14.86
N GLU A 447 -15.04 -14.01 14.25
CA GLU A 447 -15.68 -13.49 13.04
C GLU A 447 -16.18 -12.06 13.25
N HIS A 448 -16.87 -11.80 14.37
CA HIS A 448 -17.35 -10.47 14.73
C HIS A 448 -16.20 -9.46 14.86
N GLU A 449 -15.11 -9.80 15.53
CA GLU A 449 -13.93 -8.93 15.67
C GLU A 449 -13.25 -8.63 14.33
N VAL A 450 -13.07 -9.64 13.48
CA VAL A 450 -12.49 -9.47 12.14
C VAL A 450 -13.35 -8.52 11.31
N PHE A 451 -14.66 -8.72 11.33
CA PHE A 451 -15.60 -7.90 10.58
C PHE A 451 -15.66 -6.44 11.09
N CYS A 452 -15.63 -6.23 12.40
CA CYS A 452 -15.56 -4.90 13.01
C CYS A 452 -14.28 -4.15 12.62
N ARG A 453 -13.11 -4.82 12.60
CA ARG A 453 -11.85 -4.23 12.12
C ARG A 453 -11.94 -3.83 10.66
N MET A 454 -12.49 -4.72 9.81
CA MET A 454 -12.67 -4.45 8.39
C MET A 454 -13.59 -3.25 8.15
N ASN A 455 -14.69 -3.14 8.89
CA ASN A 455 -15.59 -1.99 8.79
C ASN A 455 -14.94 -0.69 9.29
N HIS A 456 -14.20 -0.75 10.39
CA HIS A 456 -13.44 0.40 10.87
C HIS A 456 -12.46 0.91 9.79
N ASN A 457 -11.71 0.01 9.16
CA ASN A 457 -10.79 0.34 8.08
C ASN A 457 -11.53 0.94 6.87
N PHE A 458 -12.67 0.34 6.47
CA PHE A 458 -13.51 0.83 5.38
C PHE A 458 -14.07 2.23 5.65
N SER A 459 -14.60 2.49 6.85
CA SER A 459 -15.12 3.80 7.26
C SER A 459 -14.03 4.87 7.28
N ILE A 460 -12.79 4.52 7.68
CA ILE A 460 -11.65 5.44 7.58
C ILE A 460 -11.38 5.82 6.12
N GLN A 461 -11.48 4.89 5.17
CA GLN A 461 -11.28 5.21 3.75
C GLN A 461 -12.35 6.17 3.24
N ASN A 462 -13.62 5.94 3.58
CA ASN A 462 -14.71 6.86 3.23
C ASN A 462 -14.45 8.27 3.79
N ALA A 463 -14.15 8.36 5.09
CA ALA A 463 -13.88 9.64 5.74
C ALA A 463 -12.71 10.41 5.10
N VAL A 464 -11.69 9.68 4.62
CA VAL A 464 -10.54 10.29 3.94
C VAL A 464 -10.92 10.79 2.55
N PHE A 465 -11.68 10.02 1.78
CA PHE A 465 -12.12 10.43 0.44
C PHE A 465 -13.16 11.56 0.46
N GLN A 466 -13.81 11.80 1.60
CA GLN A 466 -14.72 12.94 1.80
C GLN A 466 -14.01 14.25 2.22
N ARG A 467 -12.73 14.21 2.62
CA ARG A 467 -11.99 15.43 2.98
C ARG A 467 -11.81 16.28 1.72
N LYS A 468 -12.37 17.49 1.75
CA LYS A 468 -12.25 18.53 0.73
C LYS A 468 -11.02 19.38 0.93
#